data_AF-A0A7C1E2N6-F1
#
_entry.id   AF-A0A7C1E2N6-F1
#
_cell.length_a   1.000
_cell.length_b   1.000
_cell.length_c   1.000
_cell.angle_alpha   90.00
_cell.angle_beta   90.00
_cell.angle_gamma   90.00
#
_symmetry.space_group_name_H-M   'P 1'
#
loop_
_entity.id
_entity.type
_entity.pdbx_description
1 polymer ?
#
loop_
_entity_poly.entity_id
_entity_poly.type
_entity_poly.pdbx_seq_one_letter_code
_entity_poly.pdbx_strand_id
1 'polypeptide(L)'
;VYVESTHGTWVLSIIGANIPGKLVGTAPEADFLLLRSEDVESEWRVEEINWIVAAEFADSAGADVINASLAYSLFDLDEQNYSTSDMDGNTTWVTRGADLAARKGMLVVVSAGNSGDEPWRIITAPADGDSVLTVGAVDSEGAYVSFSSQGPTADDRVKPNVMAQGRRVYIQKSNGEITARGGTSFSAPIMTGLATCLWQRFPDKTNQEIIKILERASSNYPYPNDTMGYGIPNMDVAIKFLTSTQSEPENGEIRSFPNPVEDIIGVILDDDDLLIGFEIIDMSGKVLQRISFPETFEADGKQMITVDPGITPGIYIAKIITVSHSYAVRFLKK
;
A
#
# COMPACT_ATOMS: atom_id res chain seq x y z
N VAL A 1 26.10 10.42 -2.93
CA VAL A 1 25.19 9.85 -1.90
C VAL A 1 25.90 9.55 -0.59
N TYR A 2 26.91 8.68 -0.53
CA TYR A 2 27.50 8.20 0.74
C TYR A 2 28.31 9.18 1.60
N VAL A 3 28.89 10.22 0.99
CA VAL A 3 29.92 11.07 1.63
C VAL A 3 29.33 12.34 2.24
N GLU A 4 28.22 12.85 1.68
CA GLU A 4 27.70 14.18 2.00
C GLU A 4 26.34 14.14 2.73
N SER A 5 25.54 13.07 2.59
CA SER A 5 24.28 12.89 3.33
C SER A 5 24.07 11.43 3.75
N THR A 6 23.61 11.19 4.97
CA THR A 6 23.50 9.84 5.54
C THR A 6 22.15 9.18 5.30
N HIS A 7 21.09 9.95 5.06
CA HIS A 7 19.72 9.44 4.90
C HIS A 7 19.60 8.46 3.72
N GLY A 8 20.10 8.83 2.54
CA GLY A 8 20.07 7.96 1.36
C GLY A 8 20.86 6.65 1.54
N THR A 9 21.91 6.65 2.36
CA THR A 9 22.66 5.43 2.70
C THR A 9 21.80 4.49 3.56
N TRP A 10 21.05 5.05 4.52
CA TRP A 10 20.15 4.26 5.37
C TRP A 10 19.01 3.66 4.56
N VAL A 11 18.40 4.44 3.67
CA VAL A 11 17.35 3.99 2.73
C VAL A 11 17.88 2.87 1.85
N LEU A 12 19.05 3.04 1.23
CA LEU A 12 19.66 2.02 0.39
C LEU A 12 19.91 0.71 1.16
N SER A 13 20.35 0.79 2.41
CA SER A 13 20.62 -0.41 3.22
C SER A 13 19.37 -1.28 3.43
N ILE A 14 18.18 -0.70 3.41
CA ILE A 14 16.92 -1.45 3.56
C ILE A 14 16.61 -2.26 2.30
N ILE A 15 17.04 -1.81 1.13
CA ILE A 15 16.82 -2.53 -0.14
C ILE A 15 17.98 -3.47 -0.40
N GLY A 16 19.21 -2.95 -0.35
CA GLY A 16 20.41 -3.57 -0.92
C GLY A 16 21.40 -4.19 0.07
N ALA A 17 21.21 -4.06 1.39
CA ALA A 17 22.17 -4.65 2.33
C ALA A 17 22.18 -6.18 2.19
N ASN A 18 23.36 -6.78 2.15
CA ASN A 18 23.52 -8.22 2.11
C ASN A 18 24.56 -8.68 3.14
N ILE A 19 24.17 -8.62 4.41
CA ILE A 19 25.00 -9.02 5.54
C ILE A 19 24.28 -10.17 6.26
N PRO A 20 24.44 -11.43 5.80
CA PRO A 20 23.75 -12.59 6.34
C PRO A 20 23.86 -12.68 7.87
N GLY A 21 22.72 -12.93 8.52
CA GLY A 21 22.62 -13.01 9.98
C GLY A 21 22.66 -11.66 10.72
N LYS A 22 22.72 -10.53 10.01
CA LYS A 22 22.68 -9.19 10.62
C LYS A 22 21.65 -8.26 9.98
N LEU A 23 21.79 -7.98 8.69
CA LEU A 23 20.88 -7.12 7.93
C LEU A 23 20.87 -7.57 6.47
N VAL A 24 19.71 -8.01 6.01
CA VAL A 24 19.46 -8.36 4.62
C VAL A 24 18.30 -7.49 4.16
N GLY A 25 18.53 -6.71 3.11
CA GLY A 25 17.52 -5.85 2.52
C GLY A 25 16.47 -6.65 1.75
N THR A 26 15.43 -5.98 1.29
CA THR A 26 14.29 -6.62 0.61
C THR A 26 14.58 -7.02 -0.84
N ALA A 27 15.60 -6.44 -1.48
CA ALA A 27 16.07 -6.83 -2.81
C ALA A 27 17.61 -6.67 -2.93
N PRO A 28 18.39 -7.51 -2.23
CA PRO A 28 19.85 -7.35 -2.08
C PRO A 28 20.64 -7.63 -3.36
N GLU A 29 20.04 -8.28 -4.35
CA GLU A 29 20.65 -8.62 -5.64
C GLU A 29 20.21 -7.69 -6.78
N ALA A 30 19.45 -6.62 -6.47
CA ALA A 30 19.10 -5.61 -7.46
C ALA A 30 20.31 -4.73 -7.82
N ASP A 31 20.28 -4.16 -9.03
CA ASP A 31 21.21 -3.11 -9.45
C ASP A 31 20.69 -1.74 -8.98
N PHE A 32 21.61 -0.83 -8.62
CA PHE A 32 21.25 0.46 -8.01
C PHE A 32 21.86 1.65 -8.75
N LEU A 33 21.01 2.59 -9.15
CA LEU A 33 21.39 3.96 -9.51
C LEU A 33 21.14 4.88 -8.31
N LEU A 34 22.18 5.62 -7.91
CA LEU A 34 22.13 6.48 -6.72
C LEU A 34 22.16 7.95 -7.13
N LEU A 35 20.97 8.52 -7.28
CA LEU A 35 20.77 9.89 -7.73
C LEU A 35 20.44 10.78 -6.52
N ARG A 36 21.07 11.95 -6.44
CA ARG A 36 20.77 12.94 -5.40
C ARG A 36 20.07 14.12 -6.04
N SER A 37 18.86 14.42 -5.57
CA SER A 37 18.08 15.60 -5.92
C SER A 37 18.20 16.73 -4.90
N GLU A 38 18.44 16.37 -3.63
CA GLU A 38 18.33 17.28 -2.49
C GLU A 38 19.62 18.03 -2.16
N ASP A 39 19.45 19.22 -1.60
CA ASP A 39 20.43 19.90 -0.76
C ASP A 39 20.09 19.65 0.71
N VAL A 40 21.09 19.40 1.56
CA VAL A 40 20.84 19.06 2.98
C VAL A 40 20.69 20.31 3.84
N GLU A 41 21.23 21.44 3.38
CA GLU A 41 21.29 22.68 4.17
C GLU A 41 20.10 23.60 3.94
N SER A 42 19.25 23.29 2.97
CA SER A 42 18.17 24.15 2.52
C SER A 42 17.03 23.35 1.90
N GLU A 43 15.85 23.94 1.82
CA GLU A 43 14.68 23.35 1.16
C GLU A 43 14.08 24.36 0.18
N TRP A 44 14.29 24.12 -1.12
CA TRP A 44 13.83 25.00 -2.21
C TRP A 44 13.09 24.23 -3.28
N ARG A 45 12.08 24.84 -3.93
CA ARG A 45 11.34 24.22 -5.06
C ARG A 45 12.21 23.76 -6.24
N VAL A 46 13.47 24.21 -6.33
CA VAL A 46 14.42 23.68 -7.33
C VAL A 46 14.70 22.19 -7.12
N GLU A 47 14.57 21.68 -5.89
CA GLU A 47 14.78 20.28 -5.55
C GLU A 47 13.71 19.37 -6.18
N GLU A 48 12.47 19.85 -6.28
CA GLU A 48 11.44 19.19 -7.10
C GLU A 48 11.90 19.03 -8.55
N ILE A 49 12.51 20.08 -9.13
CA ILE A 49 13.02 20.04 -10.50
C ILE A 49 14.21 19.09 -10.62
N ASN A 50 15.13 19.11 -9.65
CA ASN A 50 16.25 18.18 -9.60
C ASN A 50 15.77 16.73 -9.53
N TRP A 51 14.70 16.46 -8.77
CA TRP A 51 14.08 15.15 -8.69
C TRP A 51 13.51 14.71 -10.04
N ILE A 52 12.82 15.60 -10.76
CA ILE A 52 12.29 15.32 -12.10
C ILE A 52 13.42 15.00 -13.08
N VAL A 53 14.50 15.79 -13.07
CA VAL A 53 15.69 15.55 -13.91
C VAL A 53 16.35 14.22 -13.56
N ALA A 54 16.42 13.86 -12.28
CA ALA A 54 16.93 12.56 -11.84
C ALA A 54 16.03 11.41 -12.32
N ALA A 55 14.71 11.56 -12.27
CA ALA A 55 13.77 10.56 -12.79
C ALA A 55 13.91 10.38 -14.31
N GLU A 56 14.06 11.47 -15.08
CA GLU A 56 14.33 11.41 -16.52
C GLU A 56 15.66 10.72 -16.84
N PHE A 57 16.71 10.99 -16.05
CA PHE A 57 17.97 10.28 -16.17
C PHE A 57 17.84 8.78 -15.84
N ALA A 58 17.07 8.43 -14.81
CA ALA A 58 16.82 7.04 -14.43
C ALA A 58 16.09 6.27 -15.54
N ASP A 59 15.07 6.86 -16.15
CA ASP A 59 14.38 6.33 -17.34
C ASP A 59 15.38 6.10 -18.49
N SER A 60 16.20 7.11 -18.79
CA SER A 60 17.24 7.03 -19.84
C SER A 60 18.31 5.96 -19.57
N ALA A 61 18.60 5.69 -18.31
CA ALA A 61 19.55 4.67 -17.86
C ALA A 61 18.92 3.26 -17.81
N GLY A 62 17.62 3.13 -18.03
CA GLY A 62 16.89 1.86 -18.03
C GLY A 62 16.54 1.34 -16.63
N ALA A 63 16.31 2.22 -15.65
CA ALA A 63 15.83 1.81 -14.35
C ALA A 63 14.36 1.41 -14.37
N ASP A 64 14.01 0.30 -13.73
CA ASP A 64 12.62 -0.18 -13.64
C ASP A 64 11.85 0.46 -12.47
N VAL A 65 12.54 0.74 -11.36
CA VAL A 65 11.91 1.16 -10.10
C VAL A 65 12.61 2.39 -9.52
N ILE A 66 11.84 3.39 -9.08
CA ILE A 66 12.31 4.54 -8.31
C ILE A 66 11.80 4.41 -6.87
N ASN A 67 12.70 4.57 -5.89
CA ASN A 67 12.31 4.81 -4.50
C ASN A 67 12.59 6.27 -4.15
N ALA A 68 11.54 7.01 -3.79
CA ALA A 68 11.62 8.38 -3.28
C ALA A 68 11.19 8.43 -1.80
N SER A 69 12.17 8.58 -0.92
CA SER A 69 11.96 8.69 0.54
C SER A 69 12.09 10.14 1.01
N LEU A 70 11.30 11.02 0.42
CA LEU A 70 11.30 12.48 0.58
C LEU A 70 9.87 13.01 0.43
N ALA A 71 9.67 14.29 0.76
CA ALA A 71 8.37 14.95 0.68
C ALA A 71 8.55 16.47 0.60
N TYR A 72 7.74 17.14 -0.23
CA TYR A 72 7.78 18.59 -0.43
C TYR A 72 6.45 19.22 -0.02
N SER A 73 6.46 20.07 1.00
CA SER A 73 5.29 20.84 1.45
C SER A 73 5.65 22.25 1.89
N LEU A 74 6.63 22.36 2.79
CA LEU A 74 7.15 23.61 3.33
C LEU A 74 8.60 23.78 2.86
N PHE A 75 8.98 25.02 2.57
CA PHE A 75 10.27 25.43 2.02
C PHE A 75 10.85 26.59 2.85
N ASP A 76 12.11 26.92 2.61
CA ASP A 76 12.81 27.99 3.36
C ASP A 76 12.19 29.38 3.13
N LEU A 77 11.54 29.60 1.98
CA LEU A 77 10.74 30.80 1.71
C LEU A 77 9.26 30.48 1.76
N ASP A 78 8.52 31.20 2.61
CA ASP A 78 7.09 31.01 2.80
C ASP A 78 6.28 31.16 1.50
N GLU A 79 6.73 31.99 0.56
CA GLU A 79 6.08 32.17 -0.75
C GLU A 79 6.17 30.91 -1.64
N GLN A 80 7.06 29.97 -1.30
CA GLN A 80 7.19 28.69 -1.97
C GLN A 80 6.38 27.58 -1.29
N ASN A 81 5.84 27.79 -0.10
CA ASN A 81 5.06 26.77 0.59
C ASN A 81 3.84 26.34 -0.24
N TYR A 82 3.55 25.04 -0.19
CA TYR A 82 2.27 24.51 -0.66
C TYR A 82 1.22 24.61 0.46
N SER A 83 -0.03 24.66 0.03
CA SER A 83 -1.20 24.46 0.87
C SER A 83 -1.64 23.00 0.82
N THR A 84 -2.46 22.57 1.79
CA THR A 84 -3.01 21.21 1.77
C THR A 84 -3.91 20.97 0.55
N SER A 85 -4.54 22.01 -0.01
CA SER A 85 -5.34 21.91 -1.25
C SER A 85 -4.50 21.63 -2.50
N ASP A 86 -3.18 21.84 -2.45
CA ASP A 86 -2.28 21.53 -3.56
C ASP A 86 -1.89 20.04 -3.60
N MET A 87 -2.26 19.24 -2.59
CA MET A 87 -2.00 17.79 -2.52
C MET A 87 -3.09 16.98 -3.27
N ASP A 88 -3.38 17.41 -4.50
CA ASP A 88 -4.44 16.90 -5.39
C ASP A 88 -3.92 15.94 -6.47
N GLY A 89 -2.64 15.55 -6.39
CA GLY A 89 -1.99 14.70 -7.38
C GLY A 89 -1.56 15.43 -8.65
N ASN A 90 -1.91 16.71 -8.84
CA ASN A 90 -1.81 17.38 -10.13
C ASN A 90 -1.20 18.78 -10.07
N THR A 91 -1.10 19.39 -8.88
CA THR A 91 -0.64 20.77 -8.72
C THR A 91 0.88 20.88 -8.62
N THR A 92 1.52 20.08 -7.75
CA THR A 92 2.97 20.19 -7.52
C THR A 92 3.79 19.68 -8.71
N TRP A 93 5.00 20.21 -8.89
CA TRP A 93 5.84 19.84 -10.03
C TRP A 93 6.36 18.41 -9.89
N VAL A 94 6.83 18.07 -8.69
CA VAL A 94 7.35 16.74 -8.39
C VAL A 94 6.30 15.64 -8.60
N THR A 95 5.03 15.85 -8.20
CA THR A 95 3.98 14.82 -8.38
C THR A 95 3.72 14.57 -9.85
N ARG A 96 3.60 15.64 -10.66
CA ARG A 96 3.44 15.52 -12.11
C ARG A 96 4.61 14.80 -12.77
N GLY A 97 5.83 15.03 -12.29
CA GLY A 97 7.01 14.31 -12.74
C GLY A 97 7.02 12.84 -12.35
N ALA A 98 6.60 12.53 -11.13
CA ALA A 98 6.50 11.16 -10.64
C ALA A 98 5.44 10.36 -11.41
N ASP A 99 4.28 10.94 -11.66
CA ASP A 99 3.24 10.31 -12.49
C ASP A 99 3.70 10.17 -13.95
N LEU A 100 4.50 11.10 -14.48
CA LEU A 100 5.09 10.95 -15.81
C LEU A 100 6.07 9.78 -15.87
N ALA A 101 6.96 9.63 -14.88
CA ALA A 101 7.86 8.47 -14.79
C ALA A 101 7.07 7.16 -14.69
N ALA A 102 6.00 7.15 -13.89
CA ALA A 102 5.10 6.00 -13.81
C ALA A 102 4.43 5.68 -15.17
N ARG A 103 3.97 6.70 -15.90
CA ARG A 103 3.39 6.51 -17.24
C ARG A 103 4.38 6.04 -18.29
N LYS A 104 5.68 6.27 -18.08
CA LYS A 104 6.77 5.73 -18.93
C LYS A 104 7.05 4.25 -18.66
N GLY A 105 6.49 3.70 -17.59
CA GLY A 105 6.56 2.28 -17.26
C GLY A 105 7.32 2.00 -15.98
N MET A 106 7.98 2.99 -15.36
CA MET A 106 8.70 2.79 -14.11
C MET A 106 7.73 2.58 -12.94
N LEU A 107 8.07 1.73 -11.97
CA LEU A 107 7.37 1.70 -10.69
C LEU A 107 7.95 2.79 -9.79
N VAL A 108 7.14 3.79 -9.45
CA VAL A 108 7.57 4.88 -8.55
C VAL A 108 7.00 4.64 -7.16
N VAL A 109 7.86 4.36 -6.19
CA VAL A 109 7.50 4.11 -4.79
C VAL A 109 7.87 5.33 -3.95
N VAL A 110 6.91 5.87 -3.21
CA VAL A 110 7.07 7.13 -2.46
C VAL A 110 6.67 6.95 -1.00
N SER A 111 7.44 7.51 -0.07
CA SER A 111 7.04 7.58 1.34
C SER A 111 5.87 8.52 1.55
N ALA A 112 4.88 8.13 2.37
CA ALA A 112 3.68 8.93 2.61
C ALA A 112 3.94 10.31 3.24
N GLY A 113 5.03 10.47 4.00
CA GLY A 113 5.33 11.63 4.82
C GLY A 113 5.35 11.29 6.32
N ASN A 114 5.95 12.17 7.13
CA ASN A 114 6.12 11.98 8.58
C ASN A 114 5.36 13.04 9.40
N SER A 115 4.29 13.61 8.86
CA SER A 115 3.57 14.72 9.46
C SER A 115 2.22 14.33 10.06
N GLY A 116 1.94 13.04 10.25
CA GLY A 116 0.62 12.53 10.69
C GLY A 116 0.15 13.04 12.06
N ASP A 117 1.09 13.39 12.94
CA ASP A 117 0.84 14.01 14.25
C ASP A 117 1.15 15.51 14.29
N GLU A 118 1.45 16.11 13.15
CA GLU A 118 1.68 17.55 12.96
C GLU A 118 0.47 18.24 12.33
N PRO A 119 0.37 19.59 12.35
CA PRO A 119 -0.75 20.32 11.73
C PRO A 119 -0.95 20.01 10.24
N TRP A 120 0.12 19.66 9.52
CA TRP A 120 0.04 19.28 8.10
C TRP A 120 -0.77 17.99 7.92
N ARG A 121 -0.50 16.94 8.72
CA ARG A 121 -1.21 15.64 8.81
C ARG A 121 -1.28 14.76 7.56
N ILE A 122 -1.44 15.38 6.40
CA ILE A 122 -1.83 14.69 5.19
C ILE A 122 -0.64 14.14 4.41
N ILE A 123 -0.95 13.29 3.43
CA ILE A 123 0.00 12.84 2.40
C ILE A 123 0.63 14.04 1.69
N THR A 124 1.94 13.97 1.45
CA THR A 124 2.72 15.07 0.90
C THR A 124 3.29 14.72 -0.47
N ALA A 125 3.37 15.67 -1.38
CA ALA A 125 3.96 15.48 -2.70
C ALA A 125 5.39 14.90 -2.64
N PRO A 126 5.75 13.91 -3.50
CA PRO A 126 4.97 13.36 -4.62
C PRO A 126 4.00 12.22 -4.28
N ALA A 127 3.82 11.90 -3.00
CA ALA A 127 3.03 10.75 -2.56
C ALA A 127 1.51 10.91 -2.78
N ASP A 128 1.06 12.10 -3.14
CA ASP A 128 -0.31 12.38 -3.57
C ASP A 128 -0.57 12.00 -5.04
N GLY A 129 0.44 11.60 -5.82
CA GLY A 129 0.29 11.18 -7.22
C GLY A 129 -0.62 9.97 -7.41
N ASP A 130 -1.35 9.91 -8.52
CA ASP A 130 -2.30 8.82 -8.79
C ASP A 130 -1.63 7.53 -9.27
N SER A 131 -0.46 7.66 -9.89
CA SER A 131 0.24 6.58 -10.57
C SER A 131 1.41 6.04 -9.75
N VAL A 132 1.68 6.62 -8.57
CA VAL A 132 2.75 6.21 -7.65
C VAL A 132 2.26 5.26 -6.56
N LEU A 133 3.14 4.38 -6.10
CA LEU A 133 2.92 3.52 -4.93
C LEU A 133 3.31 4.27 -3.66
N THR A 134 2.33 4.82 -2.96
CA THR A 134 2.54 5.52 -1.69
C THR A 134 2.53 4.57 -0.51
N VAL A 135 3.56 4.66 0.33
CA VAL A 135 3.79 3.73 1.43
C VAL A 135 3.75 4.46 2.77
N GLY A 136 2.76 4.11 3.59
CA GLY A 136 2.66 4.55 4.98
C GLY A 136 3.49 3.68 5.94
N ALA A 137 3.49 4.03 7.22
CA ALA A 137 4.26 3.32 8.25
C ALA A 137 3.37 2.63 9.29
N VAL A 138 3.78 1.42 9.67
CA VAL A 138 3.31 0.70 10.86
C VAL A 138 4.48 0.31 11.77
N ASP A 139 4.19 -0.16 12.97
CA ASP A 139 5.17 -0.86 13.82
C ASP A 139 5.26 -2.36 13.50
N SER A 140 6.06 -3.08 14.28
CA SER A 140 6.30 -4.52 14.12
C SER A 140 5.05 -5.37 14.35
N GLU A 141 4.07 -4.84 15.07
CA GLU A 141 2.80 -5.47 15.39
C GLU A 141 1.73 -5.15 14.33
N GLY A 142 2.08 -4.37 13.30
CA GLY A 142 1.17 -3.94 12.25
C GLY A 142 0.25 -2.79 12.66
N ALA A 143 0.49 -2.17 13.82
CA ALA A 143 -0.29 -1.02 14.26
C ALA A 143 0.20 0.27 13.59
N TYR A 144 -0.75 1.14 13.26
CA TYR A 144 -0.46 2.48 12.73
C TYR A 144 0.41 3.28 13.70
N VAL A 145 1.37 4.05 13.15
CA VAL A 145 2.27 4.92 13.94
C VAL A 145 1.96 6.38 13.69
N SER A 146 1.91 7.17 14.77
CA SER A 146 1.34 8.53 14.76
C SER A 146 1.94 9.46 13.70
N PHE A 147 3.25 9.37 13.47
CA PHE A 147 3.93 10.22 12.51
C PHE A 147 3.57 9.92 11.06
N SER A 148 3.04 8.74 10.72
CA SER A 148 2.76 8.39 9.32
C SER A 148 1.71 9.35 8.76
N SER A 149 2.03 10.10 7.71
CA SER A 149 1.01 10.91 7.03
C SER A 149 -0.14 10.04 6.54
N GLN A 150 -1.35 10.58 6.58
CA GLN A 150 -2.60 9.90 6.24
C GLN A 150 -3.36 10.65 5.15
N GLY A 151 -4.22 9.94 4.42
CA GLY A 151 -5.12 10.56 3.47
C GLY A 151 -6.38 11.17 4.11
N PRO A 152 -7.42 11.39 3.28
CA PRO A 152 -7.35 11.29 1.82
C PRO A 152 -6.45 12.39 1.23
N THR A 153 -6.15 12.29 -0.05
CA THR A 153 -5.60 13.42 -0.83
C THR A 153 -6.62 14.56 -0.90
N ALA A 154 -6.18 15.75 -1.34
CA ALA A 154 -7.05 16.93 -1.42
C ALA A 154 -8.24 16.74 -2.39
N ASP A 155 -8.14 15.78 -3.31
CA ASP A 155 -9.18 15.38 -4.26
C ASP A 155 -9.86 14.04 -3.89
N ASP A 156 -9.85 13.69 -2.59
CA ASP A 156 -10.58 12.56 -2.00
C ASP A 156 -10.12 11.15 -2.44
N ARG A 157 -8.93 11.01 -3.04
CA ARG A 157 -8.36 9.67 -3.33
C ARG A 157 -7.77 9.05 -2.06
N VAL A 158 -7.98 7.75 -1.91
CA VAL A 158 -7.39 6.93 -0.85
C VAL A 158 -5.87 6.90 -1.01
N LYS A 159 -5.18 7.42 0.01
CA LYS A 159 -3.73 7.31 0.20
C LYS A 159 -3.45 7.16 1.71
N PRO A 160 -2.35 6.52 2.14
CA PRO A 160 -1.36 5.81 1.32
C PRO A 160 -1.99 4.64 0.55
N ASN A 161 -1.31 4.08 -0.45
CA ASN A 161 -1.81 2.87 -1.11
C ASN A 161 -1.71 1.69 -0.13
N VAL A 162 -0.52 1.50 0.43
CA VAL A 162 -0.17 0.35 1.28
C VAL A 162 0.67 0.78 2.47
N MET A 163 0.86 -0.13 3.42
CA MET A 163 1.66 0.05 4.62
C MET A 163 2.84 -0.92 4.66
N ALA A 164 3.95 -0.47 5.23
CA ALA A 164 5.07 -1.33 5.62
C ALA A 164 5.64 -0.87 6.96
N GLN A 165 6.49 -1.69 7.58
CA GLN A 165 7.12 -1.32 8.85
C GLN A 165 7.93 -0.03 8.68
N GLY A 166 7.58 1.02 9.41
CA GLY A 166 8.31 2.29 9.43
C GLY A 166 8.83 2.67 10.81
N ARG A 167 8.38 2.00 11.87
CA ARG A 167 8.89 2.22 13.24
C ARG A 167 9.91 1.14 13.63
N ARG A 168 11.04 1.61 14.17
CA ARG A 168 12.16 0.78 14.63
C ARG A 168 12.71 -0.17 13.55
N VAL A 169 12.79 0.32 12.31
CA VAL A 169 13.40 -0.40 11.18
C VAL A 169 14.92 -0.40 11.34
N TYR A 170 15.55 -1.56 11.18
CA TYR A 170 17.00 -1.68 11.22
C TYR A 170 17.62 -1.20 9.91
N ILE A 171 18.56 -0.28 10.01
CA ILE A 171 19.34 0.29 8.90
C ILE A 171 20.83 0.14 9.16
N GLN A 172 21.63 0.22 8.10
CA GLN A 172 23.08 0.35 8.19
C GLN A 172 23.49 1.80 7.99
N LYS A 173 24.23 2.36 8.94
CA LYS A 173 24.85 3.69 8.81
C LYS A 173 26.09 3.63 7.90
N SER A 174 26.54 4.79 7.44
CA SER A 174 27.76 4.92 6.61
C SER A 174 29.04 4.40 7.29
N ASN A 175 29.09 4.35 8.63
CA ASN A 175 30.19 3.77 9.39
C ASN A 175 30.07 2.24 9.59
N GLY A 176 29.07 1.61 8.98
CA GLY A 176 28.80 0.18 9.08
C GLY A 176 27.99 -0.26 10.30
N GLU A 177 27.68 0.65 11.23
CA GLU A 177 26.86 0.35 12.41
C GLU A 177 25.40 0.06 12.01
N ILE A 178 24.83 -1.02 12.56
CA ILE A 178 23.41 -1.34 12.40
C ILE A 178 22.64 -0.77 13.58
N THR A 179 21.58 0.00 13.31
CA THR A 179 20.76 0.63 14.34
C THR A 179 19.30 0.72 13.89
N ALA A 180 18.39 0.96 14.84
CA ALA A 180 16.98 1.17 14.53
C ALA A 180 16.68 2.67 14.25
N ARG A 181 15.81 2.93 13.28
CA ARG A 181 15.28 4.26 12.94
C ARG A 181 13.76 4.21 12.72
N GLY A 182 13.13 5.39 12.67
CA GLY A 182 11.68 5.54 12.48
C GLY A 182 11.38 6.58 11.42
N GLY A 183 10.43 6.29 10.52
CA GLY A 183 9.99 7.16 9.43
C GLY A 183 9.38 6.37 8.28
N THR A 184 8.46 6.97 7.53
CA THR A 184 7.94 6.42 6.27
C THR A 184 9.02 6.31 5.20
N SER A 185 10.09 7.10 5.33
CA SER A 185 11.34 6.96 4.58
C SER A 185 12.00 5.57 4.70
N PHE A 186 11.62 4.76 5.70
CA PHE A 186 12.09 3.39 5.87
C PHE A 186 11.05 2.34 5.52
N SER A 187 9.75 2.68 5.53
CA SER A 187 8.69 1.78 5.04
C SER A 187 8.66 1.73 3.51
N ALA A 188 8.86 2.87 2.84
CA ALA A 188 8.97 2.95 1.39
C ALA A 188 10.03 1.98 0.80
N PRO A 189 11.31 1.98 1.22
CA PRO A 189 12.30 1.06 0.68
C PRO A 189 12.03 -0.42 1.00
N ILE A 190 11.39 -0.75 2.13
CA ILE A 190 10.93 -2.13 2.38
C ILE A 190 9.99 -2.55 1.26
N MET A 191 8.96 -1.74 0.99
CA MET A 191 7.99 -2.03 -0.05
C MET A 191 8.61 -1.99 -1.45
N THR A 192 9.55 -1.08 -1.72
CA THR A 192 10.30 -1.02 -2.98
C THR A 192 10.93 -2.36 -3.30
N GLY A 193 11.74 -2.92 -2.40
CA GLY A 193 12.39 -4.20 -2.71
C GLY A 193 11.41 -5.38 -2.80
N LEU A 194 10.34 -5.39 -1.99
CA LEU A 194 9.28 -6.40 -2.11
C LEU A 194 8.56 -6.31 -3.47
N ALA A 195 8.22 -5.11 -3.91
CA ALA A 195 7.59 -4.86 -5.20
C ALA A 195 8.53 -5.21 -6.37
N THR A 196 9.83 -4.89 -6.25
CA THR A 196 10.85 -5.29 -7.23
C THR A 196 10.92 -6.82 -7.36
N CYS A 197 10.98 -7.55 -6.24
CA CYS A 197 11.00 -9.02 -6.26
C CYS A 197 9.71 -9.62 -6.82
N LEU A 198 8.54 -9.05 -6.49
CA LEU A 198 7.26 -9.46 -7.07
C LEU A 198 7.25 -9.24 -8.59
N TRP A 199 7.72 -8.07 -9.04
CA TRP A 199 7.73 -7.74 -10.46
C TRP A 199 8.75 -8.56 -11.24
N GLN A 200 9.91 -8.86 -10.66
CA GLN A 200 10.89 -9.81 -11.20
C GLN A 200 10.27 -11.19 -11.46
N ARG A 201 9.39 -11.65 -10.55
CA ARG A 201 8.70 -12.94 -10.72
C ARG A 201 7.66 -12.93 -11.83
N PHE A 202 7.03 -11.78 -12.08
CA PHE A 202 5.97 -11.60 -13.06
C PHE A 202 6.32 -10.46 -14.04
N PRO A 203 7.36 -10.64 -14.88
CA PRO A 203 7.93 -9.55 -15.69
C PRO A 203 7.00 -9.06 -16.80
N ASP A 204 5.98 -9.85 -17.17
CA ASP A 204 4.97 -9.47 -18.17
C ASP A 204 3.92 -8.48 -17.61
N LYS A 205 3.98 -8.15 -16.32
CA LYS A 205 3.09 -7.19 -15.69
C LYS A 205 3.58 -5.76 -15.87
N THR A 206 2.63 -4.84 -15.94
CA THR A 206 2.89 -3.40 -15.87
C THR A 206 3.08 -2.96 -14.43
N ASN A 207 3.77 -1.84 -14.21
CA ASN A 207 3.88 -1.18 -12.91
C ASN A 207 2.52 -0.98 -12.21
N GLN A 208 1.49 -0.55 -12.97
CA GLN A 208 0.14 -0.32 -12.43
C GLN A 208 -0.56 -1.63 -12.04
N GLU A 209 -0.31 -2.75 -12.75
CA GLU A 209 -0.78 -4.06 -12.31
C GLU A 209 -0.10 -4.47 -11.00
N ILE A 210 1.22 -4.23 -10.84
CA ILE A 210 1.93 -4.52 -9.60
C ILE A 210 1.34 -3.72 -8.43
N ILE A 211 1.10 -2.41 -8.59
CA ILE A 211 0.46 -1.57 -7.55
C ILE A 211 -0.90 -2.17 -7.15
N LYS A 212 -1.78 -2.43 -8.13
CA LYS A 212 -3.11 -2.98 -7.87
C LYS A 212 -3.07 -4.33 -7.18
N ILE A 213 -2.09 -5.18 -7.50
CA ILE A 213 -1.96 -6.49 -6.84
C ILE A 213 -1.50 -6.32 -5.39
N LEU A 214 -0.57 -5.42 -5.12
CA LEU A 214 -0.14 -5.11 -3.75
C LEU A 214 -1.31 -4.57 -2.93
N GLU A 215 -2.11 -3.65 -3.47
CA GLU A 215 -3.34 -3.15 -2.84
C GLU A 215 -4.33 -4.28 -2.58
N ARG A 216 -4.62 -5.12 -3.59
CA ARG A 216 -5.56 -6.26 -3.46
C ARG A 216 -5.13 -7.28 -2.41
N ALA A 217 -3.83 -7.47 -2.26
CA ALA A 217 -3.23 -8.40 -1.31
C ALA A 217 -3.07 -7.82 0.09
N SER A 218 -3.54 -6.59 0.34
CA SER A 218 -3.32 -5.89 1.61
C SER A 218 -4.45 -6.10 2.61
N SER A 219 -4.11 -6.07 3.90
CA SER A 219 -4.99 -6.45 5.02
C SER A 219 -6.36 -5.77 5.10
N ASN A 220 -6.51 -4.56 4.55
CA ASN A 220 -7.77 -3.82 4.53
C ASN A 220 -8.52 -3.99 3.21
N TYR A 221 -7.95 -4.59 2.17
CA TYR A 221 -8.69 -4.86 0.93
C TYR A 221 -9.87 -5.83 1.19
N PRO A 222 -11.08 -5.58 0.62
CA PRO A 222 -11.43 -4.55 -0.36
C PRO A 222 -11.97 -3.24 0.22
N TYR A 223 -11.84 -3.03 1.53
CA TYR A 223 -12.41 -1.89 2.27
C TYR A 223 -11.30 -0.99 2.85
N PRO A 224 -10.61 -0.19 2.02
CA PRO A 224 -9.55 0.69 2.50
C PRO A 224 -10.07 1.80 3.42
N ASN A 225 -9.15 2.47 4.10
CA ASN A 225 -9.42 3.69 4.86
C ASN A 225 -8.31 4.71 4.64
N ASP A 226 -8.56 5.95 5.07
CA ASP A 226 -7.64 7.07 4.85
C ASP A 226 -6.38 7.03 5.73
N THR A 227 -6.37 6.22 6.79
CA THR A 227 -5.22 6.13 7.71
C THR A 227 -4.17 5.15 7.22
N MET A 228 -4.60 3.98 6.74
CA MET A 228 -3.73 2.86 6.38
C MET A 228 -3.88 2.44 4.91
N GLY A 229 -4.70 3.13 4.12
CA GLY A 229 -4.99 2.72 2.75
C GLY A 229 -5.59 1.32 2.70
N TYR A 230 -5.06 0.52 1.78
CA TYR A 230 -5.39 -0.90 1.67
C TYR A 230 -4.73 -1.77 2.74
N GLY A 231 -3.88 -1.22 3.61
CA GLY A 231 -3.27 -1.95 4.73
C GLY A 231 -1.92 -2.56 4.37
N ILE A 232 -1.53 -3.65 5.05
CA ILE A 232 -0.22 -4.29 4.89
C ILE A 232 -0.32 -5.39 3.82
N PRO A 233 0.44 -5.32 2.71
CA PRO A 233 0.44 -6.35 1.67
C PRO A 233 0.94 -7.70 2.19
N ASN A 234 0.27 -8.78 1.78
CA ASN A 234 0.74 -10.15 1.95
C ASN A 234 1.23 -10.71 0.60
N MET A 235 2.53 -11.03 0.51
CA MET A 235 3.13 -11.49 -0.76
C MET A 235 2.61 -12.83 -1.24
N ASP A 236 2.22 -13.74 -0.34
CA ASP A 236 1.61 -15.02 -0.73
C ASP A 236 0.23 -14.80 -1.36
N VAL A 237 -0.55 -13.87 -0.79
CA VAL A 237 -1.84 -13.45 -1.37
C VAL A 237 -1.64 -12.75 -2.71
N ALA A 238 -0.62 -11.89 -2.84
CA ALA A 238 -0.27 -11.25 -4.11
C ALA A 238 0.07 -12.26 -5.20
N ILE A 239 0.87 -13.29 -4.88
CA ILE A 239 1.18 -14.39 -5.79
C ILE A 239 -0.11 -15.14 -6.17
N LYS A 240 -0.99 -15.45 -5.22
CA LYS A 240 -2.28 -16.10 -5.50
C LYS A 240 -3.12 -15.31 -6.51
N PHE A 241 -3.26 -13.99 -6.35
CA PHE A 241 -3.97 -13.14 -7.31
C PHE A 241 -3.35 -13.15 -8.72
N LEU A 242 -2.02 -13.27 -8.80
CA LEU A 242 -1.30 -13.30 -10.09
C LEU A 242 -1.34 -14.67 -10.76
N THR A 243 -1.53 -15.75 -9.99
CA THR A 243 -1.60 -17.12 -10.51
C THR A 243 -3.02 -17.64 -10.70
N SER A 244 -4.02 -17.05 -10.03
CA SER A 244 -5.42 -17.45 -10.16
C SER A 244 -5.93 -17.13 -11.56
N THR A 245 -6.42 -18.13 -12.29
CA THR A 245 -7.22 -17.92 -13.51
C THR A 245 -8.55 -17.29 -13.10
N GLN A 246 -8.81 -16.05 -13.53
CA GLN A 246 -10.16 -15.50 -13.47
C GLN A 246 -11.02 -16.25 -14.50
N SER A 247 -11.76 -17.27 -14.05
CA SER A 247 -12.90 -17.80 -14.79
C SER A 247 -14.12 -16.92 -14.54
N GLU A 248 -15.01 -16.78 -15.52
CA GLU A 248 -16.36 -16.32 -15.19
C GLU A 248 -16.99 -17.34 -14.23
N PRO A 249 -17.77 -16.89 -13.23
CA PRO A 249 -18.42 -17.81 -12.31
C PRO A 249 -19.29 -18.78 -13.12
N GLU A 250 -18.95 -20.07 -13.10
CA GLU A 250 -19.79 -21.13 -13.68
C GLU A 250 -21.06 -21.27 -12.83
N ASN A 251 -22.01 -20.33 -12.89
CA ASN A 251 -23.33 -20.43 -12.25
C ASN A 251 -23.30 -21.05 -10.83
N GLY A 252 -22.23 -20.80 -10.07
CA GLY A 252 -22.02 -21.39 -8.76
C GLY A 252 -23.02 -20.75 -7.81
N GLU A 253 -24.14 -21.42 -7.55
CA GLU A 253 -25.08 -21.00 -6.52
C GLU A 253 -24.35 -21.04 -5.17
N ILE A 254 -23.74 -19.93 -4.74
CA ILE A 254 -23.41 -19.81 -3.32
C ILE A 254 -24.72 -19.83 -2.56
N ARG A 255 -24.84 -20.80 -1.68
CA ARG A 255 -25.96 -20.95 -0.75
C ARG A 255 -25.49 -20.54 0.63
N SER A 256 -26.21 -19.62 1.25
CA SER A 256 -26.02 -19.27 2.66
C SER A 256 -26.78 -20.23 3.55
N PHE A 257 -26.14 -20.69 4.62
CA PHE A 257 -26.77 -21.54 5.63
C PHE A 257 -26.25 -21.20 7.03
N PRO A 258 -27.03 -21.39 8.10
CA PRO A 258 -28.46 -21.63 8.08
C PRO A 258 -29.21 -20.40 7.55
N ASN A 259 -30.37 -20.61 6.95
CA ASN A 259 -31.30 -19.52 6.66
C ASN A 259 -32.65 -19.91 7.29
N PRO A 260 -33.04 -19.32 8.43
CA PRO A 260 -32.53 -18.07 8.99
C PRO A 260 -31.18 -18.17 9.73
N VAL A 261 -30.37 -17.11 9.64
CA VAL A 261 -29.07 -16.91 10.30
C VAL A 261 -29.29 -16.34 11.71
N GLU A 262 -28.64 -16.91 12.72
CA GLU A 262 -28.46 -16.26 14.03
C GLU A 262 -27.18 -15.43 13.99
N ASP A 263 -26.04 -15.94 14.43
CA ASP A 263 -24.80 -15.15 14.48
C ASP A 263 -23.72 -15.67 13.51
N ILE A 264 -24.03 -16.69 12.71
CA ILE A 264 -23.05 -17.36 11.85
C ILE A 264 -23.70 -17.70 10.51
N ILE A 265 -23.02 -17.32 9.43
CA ILE A 265 -23.36 -17.67 8.05
C ILE A 265 -22.27 -18.56 7.46
N GLY A 266 -22.67 -19.75 7.03
CA GLY A 266 -21.87 -20.69 6.28
C GLY A 266 -21.94 -20.41 4.79
N VAL A 267 -20.77 -20.40 4.15
CA VAL A 267 -20.58 -20.27 2.72
C VAL A 267 -19.87 -21.52 2.18
N ILE A 268 -20.27 -21.93 0.99
CA ILE A 268 -19.59 -22.99 0.23
C ILE A 268 -18.83 -22.27 -0.88
N LEU A 269 -17.50 -22.35 -0.83
CA LEU A 269 -16.61 -21.83 -1.86
C LEU A 269 -16.04 -23.01 -2.63
N ASP A 270 -15.62 -22.79 -3.87
CA ASP A 270 -14.81 -23.78 -4.59
C ASP A 270 -13.50 -24.00 -3.82
N ASP A 271 -13.05 -25.26 -3.75
CA ASP A 271 -12.12 -25.80 -2.74
C ASP A 271 -10.72 -25.14 -2.63
N ASP A 272 -10.42 -24.07 -3.40
CA ASP A 272 -9.13 -23.35 -3.35
C ASP A 272 -9.25 -21.80 -3.40
N ASP A 273 -10.46 -21.23 -3.47
CA ASP A 273 -10.62 -19.77 -3.62
C ASP A 273 -10.56 -19.05 -2.27
N LEU A 274 -9.57 -18.18 -2.09
CA LEU A 274 -9.33 -17.48 -0.83
C LEU A 274 -10.40 -16.41 -0.60
N LEU A 275 -11.10 -16.49 0.53
CA LEU A 275 -12.03 -15.46 0.99
C LEU A 275 -11.27 -14.20 1.43
N ILE A 276 -11.53 -13.08 0.77
CA ILE A 276 -10.85 -11.79 1.03
C ILE A 276 -11.78 -10.71 1.55
N GLY A 277 -13.09 -10.85 1.37
CA GLY A 277 -14.04 -9.85 1.82
C GLY A 277 -15.41 -10.42 2.11
N PHE A 278 -16.04 -9.86 3.14
CA PHE A 278 -17.41 -10.16 3.53
C PHE A 278 -18.15 -8.86 3.86
N GLU A 279 -19.38 -8.72 3.37
CA GLU A 279 -20.23 -7.54 3.60
C GLU A 279 -21.65 -7.97 3.93
N ILE A 280 -22.30 -7.29 4.88
CA ILE A 280 -23.75 -7.40 5.09
C ILE A 280 -24.40 -6.07 4.76
N ILE A 281 -25.40 -6.12 3.89
CA ILE A 281 -26.11 -4.96 3.36
C ILE A 281 -27.60 -5.15 3.62
N ASP A 282 -28.28 -4.09 4.08
CA ASP A 282 -29.73 -4.09 4.18
C ASP A 282 -30.42 -3.86 2.83
N MET A 283 -31.74 -4.01 2.80
CA MET A 283 -32.52 -3.85 1.56
C MET A 283 -32.56 -2.40 1.04
N SER A 284 -32.07 -1.42 1.80
CA SER A 284 -31.90 -0.03 1.35
C SER A 284 -30.53 0.22 0.71
N GLY A 285 -29.62 -0.76 0.77
CA GLY A 285 -28.23 -0.62 0.32
C GLY A 285 -27.28 -0.13 1.40
N LYS A 286 -27.74 0.04 2.65
CA LYS A 286 -26.87 0.44 3.76
C LYS A 286 -26.04 -0.76 4.22
N VAL A 287 -24.74 -0.53 4.31
CA VAL A 287 -23.77 -1.49 4.83
C VAL A 287 -23.85 -1.54 6.35
N LEU A 288 -23.99 -2.74 6.90
CA LEU A 288 -24.07 -2.99 8.34
C LEU A 288 -22.80 -3.63 8.89
N GLN A 289 -22.10 -4.43 8.10
CA GLN A 289 -20.86 -5.10 8.49
C GLN A 289 -19.94 -5.23 7.28
N ARG A 290 -18.65 -5.02 7.48
CA ARG A 290 -17.58 -5.29 6.51
C ARG A 290 -16.41 -5.95 7.22
N ILE A 291 -15.90 -7.03 6.65
CA ILE A 291 -14.71 -7.72 7.15
C ILE A 291 -13.79 -8.00 5.96
N SER A 292 -12.55 -7.53 6.05
CA SER A 292 -11.45 -7.90 5.16
C SER A 292 -10.79 -9.16 5.71
N PHE A 293 -10.48 -10.13 4.85
CA PHE A 293 -9.93 -11.44 5.21
C PHE A 293 -10.61 -12.06 6.44
N PRO A 294 -11.92 -12.41 6.34
CA PRO A 294 -12.69 -12.89 7.47
C PRO A 294 -12.05 -14.15 8.07
N GLU A 295 -11.91 -14.19 9.39
CA GLU A 295 -11.62 -15.44 10.07
C GLU A 295 -12.79 -16.40 9.83
N THR A 296 -12.46 -17.61 9.37
CA THR A 296 -13.43 -18.68 9.13
C THR A 296 -13.02 -19.92 9.89
N PHE A 297 -14.01 -20.73 10.22
CA PHE A 297 -13.79 -22.08 10.70
C PHE A 297 -14.60 -23.05 9.84
N GLU A 298 -14.05 -24.24 9.63
CA GLU A 298 -14.74 -25.26 8.86
C GLU A 298 -15.74 -26.03 9.72
N ALA A 299 -16.96 -26.17 9.23
CA ALA A 299 -17.98 -27.05 9.77
C ALA A 299 -18.78 -27.69 8.65
N ASP A 300 -18.90 -29.02 8.66
CA ASP A 300 -19.63 -29.80 7.64
C ASP A 300 -19.22 -29.50 6.18
N GLY A 301 -17.91 -29.26 5.95
CA GLY A 301 -17.38 -28.91 4.63
C GLY A 301 -17.75 -27.50 4.15
N LYS A 302 -18.04 -26.59 5.08
CA LYS A 302 -18.41 -25.19 4.81
C LYS A 302 -17.52 -24.26 5.59
N GLN A 303 -17.18 -23.12 5.01
CA GLN A 303 -16.53 -22.03 5.72
C GLN A 303 -17.59 -21.22 6.44
N MET A 304 -17.46 -21.10 7.75
CA MET A 304 -18.39 -20.37 8.59
C MET A 304 -17.83 -18.98 8.92
N ILE A 305 -18.64 -17.94 8.71
CA ILE A 305 -18.31 -16.53 8.94
C ILE A 305 -19.24 -15.98 10.01
N THR A 306 -18.71 -15.24 10.97
CA THR A 306 -19.49 -14.60 12.04
C THR A 306 -20.21 -13.34 11.54
N VAL A 307 -21.51 -13.29 11.79
CA VAL A 307 -22.39 -12.14 11.58
C VAL A 307 -22.47 -11.34 12.87
N ASP A 308 -22.44 -10.01 12.77
CA ASP A 308 -22.56 -9.13 13.95
C ASP A 308 -23.91 -9.40 14.68
N PRO A 309 -23.87 -9.84 15.95
CA PRO A 309 -25.08 -10.11 16.73
C PRO A 309 -25.94 -8.86 16.99
N GLY A 310 -25.38 -7.65 16.80
CA GLY A 310 -26.11 -6.39 16.88
C GLY A 310 -27.06 -6.12 15.70
N ILE A 311 -26.97 -6.89 14.61
CA ILE A 311 -27.86 -6.75 13.45
C ILE A 311 -29.25 -7.27 13.82
N THR A 312 -30.25 -6.39 13.68
CA THR A 312 -31.65 -6.71 14.00
C THR A 312 -32.22 -7.81 13.10
N PRO A 313 -33.27 -8.53 13.53
CA PRO A 313 -33.95 -9.51 12.69
C PRO A 313 -34.52 -8.86 11.42
N GLY A 314 -34.28 -9.47 10.26
CA GLY A 314 -34.61 -8.85 8.97
C GLY A 314 -34.03 -9.59 7.76
N ILE A 315 -34.34 -9.10 6.56
CA ILE A 315 -33.80 -9.64 5.30
C ILE A 315 -32.58 -8.80 4.90
N TYR A 316 -31.48 -9.47 4.56
CA TYR A 316 -30.20 -8.87 4.23
C TYR A 316 -29.56 -9.54 3.01
N ILE A 317 -28.57 -8.87 2.43
CA ILE A 317 -27.68 -9.41 1.39
C ILE A 317 -26.29 -9.57 2.00
N ALA A 318 -25.75 -10.78 1.94
CA ALA A 318 -24.35 -11.05 2.21
C ALA A 318 -23.57 -10.99 0.89
N LYS A 319 -22.59 -10.09 0.80
CA LYS A 319 -21.62 -10.08 -0.30
C LYS A 319 -20.37 -10.82 0.14
N ILE A 320 -19.95 -11.78 -0.68
CA ILE A 320 -18.81 -12.66 -0.43
C ILE A 320 -17.82 -12.39 -1.56
N ILE A 321 -16.60 -12.05 -1.21
CA ILE A 321 -15.57 -11.63 -2.16
C ILE A 321 -14.39 -12.56 -1.96
N THR A 322 -14.00 -13.26 -3.01
CA THR A 322 -12.84 -14.15 -3.05
C THR A 322 -11.78 -13.58 -3.98
N VAL A 323 -10.64 -14.26 -4.11
CA VAL A 323 -9.58 -13.87 -5.05
C VAL A 323 -10.11 -13.84 -6.49
N SER A 324 -10.97 -14.80 -6.84
CA SER A 324 -11.41 -15.02 -8.22
C SER A 324 -12.81 -14.46 -8.51
N HIS A 325 -13.69 -14.35 -7.51
CA HIS A 325 -15.11 -14.07 -7.72
C HIS A 325 -15.72 -13.11 -6.68
N SER A 326 -16.91 -12.58 -7.01
CA SER A 326 -17.78 -11.91 -6.05
C SER A 326 -19.20 -12.46 -6.16
N TYR A 327 -19.77 -12.81 -5.03
CA TYR A 327 -21.10 -13.39 -4.91
C TYR A 327 -21.98 -12.53 -4.00
N ALA A 328 -23.28 -12.59 -4.23
CA ALA A 328 -24.28 -11.92 -3.39
C ALA A 328 -25.40 -12.90 -3.07
N VAL A 329 -25.69 -13.11 -1.78
CA VAL A 329 -26.70 -14.06 -1.32
C VAL A 329 -27.64 -13.39 -0.34
N ARG A 330 -28.94 -13.53 -0.59
CA ARG A 330 -29.98 -13.03 0.33
C ARG A 330 -30.19 -14.02 1.48
N PHE A 331 -30.24 -13.52 2.71
CA PHE A 331 -30.54 -14.33 3.90
C PHE A 331 -31.50 -13.61 4.85
N LEU A 332 -32.15 -14.37 5.74
CA LEU A 332 -33.01 -13.87 6.81
C LEU A 332 -32.24 -13.97 8.14
N LYS A 333 -32.01 -12.85 8.83
CA LYS A 333 -31.48 -12.81 10.20
C LYS A 333 -32.63 -13.02 11.19
N LYS A 334 -32.44 -13.92 12.16
CA LYS A 334 -33.34 -14.17 13.29
C LYS A 334 -33.07 -13.27 14.47
#